data_AF-A0A9X1UYD0-F1
#
_entry.id   AF-A0A9X1UYD0-F1
#
_cell.length_a   1.000
_cell.length_b   1.000
_cell.length_c   1.000
_cell.angle_alpha   90.00
_cell.angle_beta   90.00
_cell.angle_gamma   90.00
#
_symmetry.space_group_name_H-M   'P 1'
#
loop_
_entity.id
_entity.type
_entity.pdbx_description
1 polymer ?
#
loop_
_entity_poly.entity_id
_entity_poly.type
_entity_poly.pdbx_seq_one_letter_code
_entity_poly.pdbx_strand_id
1 'polypeptide(L)'
;MFINQSKADTTFKKDRASEKPLRSIAKTVSWRIVGTIDTIVISWFLTGKIQTALAIGGVELVTKMILYFAHERVWNVINFGRD
;
A
#
# COMPACT_ATOMS: atom_id res chain seq x y z
N MET A 1 23.64 0.26 -43.13
CA MET A 1 23.72 -0.40 -41.80
C MET A 1 22.30 -0.48 -41.26
N PHE A 2 21.58 -1.56 -41.55
CA PHE A 2 20.17 -1.72 -41.18
C PHE A 2 20.08 -2.41 -39.82
N ILE A 3 19.61 -1.69 -38.81
CA ILE A 3 19.42 -2.24 -37.46
C ILE A 3 18.19 -3.15 -37.46
N ASN A 4 18.39 -4.38 -36.99
CA ASN A 4 17.42 -5.45 -36.89
C ASN A 4 16.33 -5.12 -35.83
N GLN A 5 15.27 -4.44 -36.26
CA GLN A 5 14.11 -4.05 -35.43
C GLN A 5 13.38 -5.23 -34.78
N SER A 6 13.41 -6.42 -35.39
CA SER A 6 12.69 -7.63 -34.90
C SER A 6 13.17 -8.11 -33.52
N LYS A 7 14.45 -7.88 -33.19
CA LYS A 7 15.02 -8.27 -31.89
C LYS A 7 14.71 -7.26 -30.77
N ALA A 8 14.46 -6.00 -31.12
CA ALA A 8 14.10 -4.97 -30.16
C ALA A 8 12.66 -5.17 -29.66
N ASP A 9 11.71 -5.41 -30.59
CA ASP A 9 10.29 -5.55 -30.26
C ASP A 9 9.97 -6.78 -29.39
N THR A 10 10.77 -7.83 -29.49
CA THR A 10 10.64 -9.04 -28.65
C THR A 10 11.17 -8.85 -27.23
N THR A 11 12.19 -8.00 -27.04
CA THR A 11 12.69 -7.60 -25.71
C THR A 11 11.71 -6.64 -25.03
N PHE A 12 11.23 -5.60 -25.72
CA PHE A 12 10.33 -4.59 -25.13
C PHE A 12 8.95 -5.14 -24.73
N LYS A 13 8.45 -6.19 -25.40
CA LYS A 13 7.22 -6.88 -24.97
C LYS A 13 7.40 -7.75 -23.72
N LYS A 14 8.61 -8.21 -23.43
CA LYS A 14 8.89 -9.11 -22.30
C LYS A 14 8.97 -8.37 -20.97
N ASP A 15 9.33 -7.09 -20.97
CA ASP A 15 9.41 -6.26 -19.77
C ASP A 15 8.06 -5.68 -19.32
N ARG A 16 7.09 -5.51 -20.22
CA ARG A 16 5.73 -5.07 -19.86
C ARG A 16 4.83 -6.16 -19.28
N ALA A 17 5.25 -7.42 -19.37
CA ALA A 17 4.40 -8.58 -19.10
C ALA A 17 4.79 -9.33 -17.81
N SER A 18 5.26 -8.67 -16.74
CA SER A 18 5.33 -9.34 -15.43
C SER A 18 5.56 -8.44 -14.21
N GLU A 19 5.05 -7.21 -14.18
CA GLU A 19 4.74 -6.62 -12.87
C GLU A 19 3.47 -7.32 -12.35
N LYS A 20 3.64 -8.55 -11.83
CA LYS A 20 2.53 -9.41 -11.41
C LYS A 20 1.72 -8.60 -10.39
N PRO A 21 0.42 -8.29 -10.65
CA PRO A 21 -0.44 -7.59 -9.69
C PRO A 21 -0.39 -8.23 -8.29
N LEU A 22 -0.22 -9.56 -8.26
CA LEU A 22 0.05 -10.34 -7.05
C LEU A 22 1.24 -9.84 -6.22
N ARG A 23 2.34 -9.43 -6.86
CA ARG A 23 3.55 -8.94 -6.18
C ARG A 23 3.32 -7.57 -5.55
N SER A 24 2.51 -6.72 -6.18
CA SER A 24 2.13 -5.41 -5.64
C SER A 24 1.11 -5.52 -4.50
N ILE A 25 0.14 -6.43 -4.62
CA ILE A 25 -0.79 -6.76 -3.52
C ILE A 25 -0.02 -7.35 -2.34
N ALA A 26 0.87 -8.31 -2.58
CA ALA A 26 1.69 -8.92 -1.52
C ALA A 26 2.55 -7.87 -0.80
N LYS A 27 3.24 -6.99 -1.55
CA LYS A 27 4.00 -5.87 -0.97
C LYS A 27 3.12 -4.97 -0.09
N THR A 28 1.91 -4.65 -0.55
CA THR A 28 0.98 -3.80 0.20
C THR A 28 0.50 -4.48 1.48
N VAL A 29 0.16 -5.77 1.42
CA VAL A 29 -0.24 -6.56 2.58
C VAL A 29 0.92 -6.70 3.57
N SER A 30 2.13 -7.01 3.10
CA SER A 30 3.33 -7.04 3.95
C SER A 30 3.55 -5.73 4.67
N TRP A 31 3.47 -4.60 3.96
CA TRP A 31 3.64 -3.28 4.57
C TRP A 31 2.56 -2.96 5.62
N ARG A 32 1.31 -3.38 5.37
CA ARG A 32 0.21 -3.23 6.32
C ARG A 32 0.41 -4.07 7.58
N ILE A 33 0.86 -5.32 7.44
CA ILE A 33 1.13 -6.21 8.58
C ILE A 33 2.27 -5.65 9.43
N VAL A 34 3.37 -5.22 8.79
CA VAL A 34 4.52 -4.62 9.50
C VAL A 34 4.08 -3.38 10.28
N GLY A 35 3.31 -2.48 9.68
CA GLY A 35 2.82 -1.27 10.36
C GLY A 35 1.96 -1.59 11.59
N THR A 36 1.01 -2.52 11.48
CA THR A 36 0.15 -2.89 12.61
C THR A 36 0.95 -3.55 13.74
N ILE A 37 1.93 -4.41 13.39
CA ILE A 37 2.80 -5.06 14.38
C ILE A 37 3.64 -4.01 15.09
N ASP A 38 4.21 -3.05 14.36
CA ASP A 38 5.03 -1.98 14.91
C ASP A 38 4.24 -1.16 15.95
N THR A 39 3.02 -0.74 15.59
CA THR A 39 2.11 -0.02 16.50
C THR A 39 1.82 -0.84 17.77
N ILE A 40 1.54 -2.14 17.64
CA ILE A 40 1.26 -3.03 18.78
C ILE A 40 2.50 -3.19 19.65
N VAL A 41 3.68 -3.40 19.07
CA VAL A 41 4.95 -3.58 19.80
C VAL A 41 5.32 -2.31 20.55
N ILE A 42 5.27 -1.14 19.89
CA ILE A 42 5.52 0.16 20.52
C ILE A 42 4.54 0.38 21.67
N SER A 43 3.25 0.20 21.42
CA SER A 43 2.21 0.38 22.44
C SER A 43 2.38 -0.57 23.62
N TRP A 44 2.79 -1.81 23.36
CA TRP A 44 3.08 -2.79 24.41
C TRP A 44 4.32 -2.40 25.21
N PHE A 45 5.38 -1.94 24.56
CA PHE A 45 6.60 -1.50 25.24
C PHE A 45 6.36 -0.28 26.13
N LEU A 46 5.52 0.66 25.69
CA LEU A 46 5.14 1.84 26.47
C LEU A 46 4.22 1.51 27.66
N THR A 47 3.26 0.59 27.47
CA THR A 47 2.19 0.37 28.47
C THR A 47 2.44 -0.85 29.36
N GLY A 48 3.27 -1.79 28.91
CA GLY A 48 3.47 -3.11 29.53
C GLY A 48 2.26 -4.05 29.47
N LYS A 49 1.12 -3.59 28.94
CA LYS A 49 -0.17 -4.31 28.94
C LYS A 49 -0.61 -4.66 27.52
N ILE A 50 -0.79 -5.95 27.25
CA ILE A 50 -1.15 -6.44 25.91
C ILE A 50 -2.57 -6.03 25.48
N GLN A 51 -3.50 -5.91 26.43
CA GLN A 51 -4.87 -5.44 26.16
C GLN A 51 -4.87 -4.01 25.60
N THR A 52 -4.05 -3.12 26.16
CA THR A 52 -3.96 -1.74 25.68
C THR A 52 -3.29 -1.66 24.31
N ALA A 53 -2.23 -2.46 24.09
CA ALA A 53 -1.56 -2.54 22.80
C ALA A 53 -2.49 -3.02 21.68
N LEU A 54 -3.32 -4.04 21.94
CA LEU A 54 -4.33 -4.52 21.01
C LEU A 54 -5.43 -3.48 20.76
N ALA A 55 -5.86 -2.75 21.80
CA ALA A 55 -6.82 -1.66 21.64
C ALA A 55 -6.27 -0.54 20.74
N ILE A 56 -5.01 -0.14 20.93
CA ILE A 56 -4.36 0.89 20.11
C ILE A 56 -4.19 0.41 18.67
N GLY A 57 -3.70 -0.82 18.45
CA GLY A 57 -3.60 -1.40 17.11
C GLY A 57 -4.97 -1.49 16.41
N GLY A 58 -6.02 -1.87 17.13
CA GLY A 58 -7.39 -1.87 16.62
C GLY A 58 -7.89 -0.47 16.23
N VAL A 59 -7.64 0.53 17.08
CA VAL A 59 -7.98 1.93 16.78
C VAL A 59 -7.20 2.45 15.58
N GLU A 60 -5.92 2.10 15.41
CA GLU A 60 -5.13 2.47 14.23
C GLU A 60 -5.81 1.99 12.94
N LEU A 61 -6.25 0.73 12.89
CA LEU A 61 -6.92 0.15 11.72
C LEU A 61 -8.21 0.92 11.40
N VAL A 62 -9.07 1.14 12.40
CA VAL A 62 -10.34 1.87 12.22
C VAL A 62 -10.09 3.31 11.79
N THR A 63 -9.14 3.99 12.44
CA THR A 63 -8.80 5.38 12.13
C THR A 63 -8.32 5.52 10.69
N LYS A 64 -7.48 4.59 10.22
CA LYS A 64 -6.96 4.58 8.84
C LYS A 64 -8.05 4.32 7.81
N MET A 65 -9.04 3.49 8.13
CA MET A 65 -10.22 3.29 7.27
C MET A 65 -11.07 4.56 7.18
N ILE A 66 -11.34 5.21 8.32
CA ILE A 66 -12.10 6.46 8.36
C ILE A 66 -11.36 7.57 7.62
N LEU A 67 -10.05 7.73 7.86
CA LEU A 67 -9.21 8.71 7.18
C LEU A 67 -9.17 8.47 5.67
N TYR A 68 -9.04 7.21 5.23
CA TYR A 68 -9.04 6.89 3.80
C TYR A 68 -10.38 7.25 3.16
N PHE A 69 -11.50 6.88 3.79
CA PHE A 69 -12.83 7.24 3.30
C PHE A 69 -13.04 8.76 3.29
N ALA A 70 -12.65 9.47 4.35
CA ALA A 70 -12.72 10.92 4.41
C ALA A 70 -11.82 11.57 3.35
N HIS A 71 -10.61 11.06 3.15
CA HIS A 71 -9.67 11.52 2.11
C HIS A 71 -10.26 11.34 0.72
N GLU A 72 -10.84 10.18 0.42
CA GLU A 72 -11.51 9.92 -0.86
C GLU A 72 -12.73 10.84 -1.06
N ARG A 73 -13.50 11.11 -0.01
CA ARG A 73 -14.62 12.06 -0.05
C ARG A 73 -14.17 13.49 -0.26
N VAL A 74 -13.12 13.93 0.42
CA VAL A 74 -12.51 15.25 0.24
C VAL A 74 -11.97 15.36 -1.18
N TRP A 75 -11.27 14.34 -1.69
CA TRP A 75 -10.77 14.32 -3.07
C TRP A 75 -11.88 14.29 -4.12
N ASN A 76 -13.05 13.71 -3.81
CA ASN A 76 -14.20 13.75 -4.71
C ASN A 76 -14.95 15.10 -4.68
N VAL A 77 -14.81 15.88 -3.61
CA VAL A 77 -15.37 17.23 -3.49
C VAL A 77 -14.42 18.26 -4.11
N ILE A 78 -13.12 18.06 -3.97
CA ILE A 78 -12.10 18.89 -4.60
C ILE A 78 -11.96 18.42 -6.04
N ASN A 79 -12.48 19.18 -7.00
CA ASN A 79 -12.46 18.89 -8.45
C ASN A 79 -11.04 19.04 -9.04
N PHE A 80 -10.02 18.43 -8.43
CA PHE A 80 -8.62 18.58 -8.82
C PHE A 80 -8.27 17.56 -9.91
N GLY A 81 -8.17 18.04 -11.15
CA GLY A 81 -7.70 17.25 -12.30
C GLY A 81 -8.77 16.72 -13.25
N ARG A 82 -9.90 17.43 -13.42
CA ARG A 82 -10.72 17.29 -14.62
C ARG A 82 -10.11 18.17 -15.72
N ASP A 83 -9.35 17.55 -16.62
CA ASP A 83 -9.21 18.02 -18.01
C ASP A 83 -10.17 17.20 -18.89
#